data_AF-W7L8T2-F1
#
_entry.id   AF-W7L8T2-F1
#
_cell.length_a   1.000
_cell.length_b   1.000
_cell.length_c   1.000
_cell.angle_alpha   90.00
_cell.angle_beta   90.00
_cell.angle_gamma   90.00
#
_symmetry.space_group_name_H-M   'P 1'
#
loop_
_entity.id
_entity.type
_entity.pdbx_description
1 polymer ?
#
loop_
_entity_poly.entity_id
_entity_poly.type
_entity_poly.pdbx_seq_one_letter_code
_entity_poly.pdbx_strand_id
1 'polypeptide(L)'
;MKERCGVIIGDSFYEVKNVSDREDEFEMDPQQLYSLLSKGELRAIVHTHSFSCMPSDKDLQGMRAWKVPWIIVSRECVKTFQASDLGVFEVDVNSLLFKKLHDLAVKLLK
;
A
#
# COMPACT_ATOMS: atom_id res chain seq x y z
N MET A 1 6.24 -14.45 -5.70
CA MET A 1 4.85 -14.25 -5.28
C MET A 1 4.47 -12.92 -5.84
N LYS A 2 3.53 -12.89 -6.78
CA LYS A 2 3.09 -11.64 -7.39
C LYS A 2 2.57 -10.69 -6.31
N GLU A 3 3.02 -9.43 -6.36
CA GLU A 3 2.57 -8.44 -5.41
C GLU A 3 1.06 -8.23 -5.49
N ARG A 4 0.43 -8.08 -4.33
CA ARG A 4 -0.96 -7.67 -4.19
C ARG A 4 -0.97 -6.23 -3.72
N CYS A 5 -1.95 -5.48 -4.21
CA CYS A 5 -2.06 -4.06 -3.94
C CYS A 5 -3.51 -3.67 -3.62
N GLY A 6 -3.68 -2.52 -2.98
CA GLY A 6 -4.98 -1.95 -2.70
C GLY A 6 -4.89 -0.58 -2.08
N VAL A 7 -6.05 -0.03 -1.72
CA VAL A 7 -6.18 1.31 -1.17
C VAL A 7 -7.03 1.30 0.08
N ILE A 8 -6.74 2.22 1.00
CA ILE A 8 -7.63 2.54 2.12
C ILE A 8 -8.44 3.78 1.72
N ILE A 9 -9.75 3.60 1.55
CA ILE A 9 -10.70 4.69 1.29
C ILE A 9 -11.56 4.86 2.55
N GLY A 10 -11.49 6.05 3.16
CA GLY A 10 -12.07 6.29 4.48
C GLY A 10 -11.50 5.33 5.53
N ASP A 11 -12.33 4.46 6.10
CA ASP A 11 -11.93 3.48 7.13
C ASP A 11 -11.88 2.03 6.62
N SER A 12 -11.97 1.84 5.31
CA SER A 12 -12.12 0.54 4.65
C SER A 12 -11.01 0.28 3.64
N PHE A 13 -10.54 -0.97 3.60
CA PHE A 13 -9.60 -1.43 2.59
C PHE A 13 -10.31 -2.02 1.38
N TYR A 14 -9.78 -1.70 0.21
CA TYR A 14 -10.19 -2.26 -1.06
C TYR A 14 -8.96 -2.81 -1.77
N GLU A 15 -8.95 -4.12 -1.99
CA GLU A 15 -7.96 -4.75 -2.86
C GLU A 15 -8.19 -4.31 -4.31
N VAL A 16 -7.11 -4.00 -5.00
CA VAL A 16 -7.11 -3.59 -6.41
C VAL A 16 -6.28 -4.57 -7.20
N LYS A 17 -6.79 -4.98 -8.37
CA LYS A 17 -6.08 -5.92 -9.24
C LYS A 17 -4.70 -5.34 -9.62
N ASN A 18 -3.64 -6.13 -9.38
CA ASN A 18 -2.31 -5.86 -9.92
C ASN A 18 -2.24 -6.27 -11.40
N VAL A 19 -2.08 -5.29 -12.29
CA VAL A 19 -1.97 -5.45 -13.74
C VAL A 19 -0.52 -5.44 -14.25
N SER A 20 0.48 -5.31 -13.38
CA SER A 20 1.88 -5.44 -13.81
C SER A 20 2.16 -6.84 -14.35
N ASP A 21 3.01 -6.92 -15.37
CA ASP A 21 3.54 -8.17 -15.92
C ASP A 21 4.68 -8.75 -15.10
N ARG A 22 5.14 -8.03 -14.08
CA ARG A 22 6.24 -8.42 -13.20
C ARG A 22 5.72 -8.92 -11.86
N GLU A 23 6.51 -9.80 -11.25
CA GLU A 23 6.20 -10.43 -9.96
C GLU A 23 6.63 -9.58 -8.76
N ASP A 24 7.61 -8.70 -8.96
CA ASP A 24 8.34 -7.91 -7.94
C ASP A 24 7.93 -6.43 -7.91
N GLU A 25 6.77 -6.12 -8.47
CA GLU A 25 6.19 -4.79 -8.47
C GLU A 25 4.67 -4.88 -8.64
N PHE A 26 4.01 -3.73 -8.47
CA PHE A 26 2.61 -3.60 -8.77
C PHE A 26 2.30 -2.41 -9.69
N GLU A 27 1.22 -2.57 -10.43
CA GLU A 27 0.52 -1.50 -11.11
C GLU A 27 -0.98 -1.73 -10.89
N MET A 28 -1.67 -0.75 -10.31
CA MET A 28 -3.10 -0.90 -10.01
C MET A 28 -3.94 -0.79 -11.29
N ASP A 29 -4.94 -1.66 -11.45
CA ASP A 29 -5.95 -1.52 -12.50
C ASP A 29 -6.60 -0.11 -12.43
N PRO A 30 -6.45 0.72 -13.48
CA PRO A 30 -6.84 2.12 -13.41
C PRO A 30 -8.36 2.31 -13.33
N GLN A 31 -9.15 1.40 -13.91
CA GLN A 31 -10.61 1.48 -13.88
C GLN A 31 -11.14 1.16 -12.48
N GLN A 32 -10.58 0.13 -11.83
CA GLN A 32 -10.92 -0.21 -10.46
C GLN A 32 -10.51 0.90 -9.49
N LEU A 33 -9.28 1.41 -9.61
CA LEU A 33 -8.78 2.48 -8.76
C LEU A 33 -9.66 3.74 -8.87
N TYR A 34 -9.94 4.20 -10.09
CA TYR A 34 -10.79 5.37 -10.32
C TYR A 34 -12.18 5.21 -9.69
N SER A 35 -12.79 4.03 -9.83
CA SER A 35 -14.11 3.72 -9.25
C SER A 35 -14.10 3.67 -7.72
N LEU A 36 -12.94 3.43 -7.10
CA LEU A 36 -12.79 3.44 -5.64
C LEU A 36 -12.53 4.85 -5.11
N LEU A 37 -11.75 5.66 -5.82
CA LEU A 37 -11.47 7.05 -5.44
C LEU A 37 -12.74 7.91 -5.37
N SER A 38 -13.79 7.57 -6.14
CA SER A 38 -15.09 8.26 -6.04
C SER A 38 -15.88 7.92 -4.77
N LYS A 39 -15.47 6.92 -3.98
CA LYS A 39 -16.19 6.47 -2.78
C LYS A 39 -15.81 7.26 -1.52
N GLY A 40 -14.72 8.01 -1.54
CA GLY A 40 -14.27 8.80 -0.39
C GLY A 40 -12.81 9.19 -0.46
N GLU A 41 -12.29 9.68 0.67
CA GLU A 41 -10.91 10.10 0.82
C GLU A 41 -9.94 8.92 0.72
N LEU A 42 -8.95 9.02 -0.17
CA LEU A 42 -7.80 8.12 -0.21
C LEU A 42 -6.88 8.41 0.99
N ARG A 43 -6.81 7.47 1.92
CA ARG A 43 -6.00 7.59 3.13
C ARG A 43 -4.67 6.86 3.09
N ALA A 44 -4.56 5.79 2.30
CA ALA A 44 -3.29 5.09 2.11
C ALA A 44 -3.32 4.20 0.86
N ILE A 45 -2.13 3.92 0.35
CA ILE A 45 -1.87 2.81 -0.59
C ILE A 45 -1.28 1.65 0.21
N VAL A 46 -1.67 0.42 -0.13
CA VAL A 46 -1.18 -0.79 0.52
C VAL A 46 -0.66 -1.74 -0.55
N HIS A 47 0.52 -2.32 -0.35
CA HIS A 47 1.01 -3.39 -1.20
C HIS A 47 1.88 -4.38 -0.43
N THR A 48 2.14 -5.52 -1.08
CA THR A 48 2.92 -6.61 -0.48
C THR A 48 4.27 -6.77 -1.14
N HIS A 49 5.30 -6.99 -0.35
CA HIS A 49 6.61 -7.48 -0.79
C HIS A 49 6.82 -8.93 -0.34
N SER A 50 7.72 -9.65 -1.02
CA SER A 50 8.02 -11.04 -0.66
C SER A 50 8.81 -11.19 0.66
N PHE A 51 9.74 -10.27 0.97
CA PHE A 51 10.70 -10.45 2.09
C PHE A 51 10.91 -9.23 2.99
N SER A 52 10.86 -8.01 2.46
CA SER A 52 11.17 -6.79 3.21
C SER A 52 10.06 -5.78 3.07
N CYS A 53 9.85 -4.94 4.08
CA CYS A 53 8.92 -3.82 3.98
C CYS A 53 9.61 -2.53 3.53
N MET A 54 10.83 -2.59 3.00
CA MET A 54 11.51 -1.39 2.52
C MET A 54 10.99 -1.05 1.11
N PRO A 55 10.64 0.22 0.82
CA PRO A 55 10.18 0.63 -0.50
C PRO A 55 11.30 0.46 -1.55
N SER A 56 10.92 -0.01 -2.73
CA SER A 56 11.76 -0.02 -3.94
C SER A 56 11.85 1.38 -4.56
N ASP A 57 12.75 1.57 -5.53
CA ASP A 57 12.83 2.84 -6.28
C ASP A 57 11.54 3.17 -7.04
N LYS A 58 10.78 2.16 -7.46
CA LYS A 58 9.47 2.34 -8.10
C LYS A 58 8.41 2.77 -7.09
N ASP A 59 8.44 2.20 -5.89
CA ASP A 59 7.57 2.64 -4.80
C ASP A 59 7.85 4.09 -4.42
N LEU A 60 9.13 4.47 -4.27
CA LEU A 60 9.51 5.84 -3.94
C LEU A 60 8.99 6.85 -4.98
N GLN A 61 8.96 6.50 -6.26
CA GLN A 61 8.35 7.32 -7.31
C GLN A 61 6.83 7.44 -7.12
N GLY A 62 6.16 6.32 -6.88
CA GLY A 62 4.72 6.29 -6.60
C GLY A 62 4.35 7.11 -5.37
N MET A 63 5.12 7.00 -4.29
CA MET A 63 4.91 7.75 -3.05
C MET A 63 5.00 9.25 -3.26
N ARG A 64 5.98 9.72 -4.04
CA ARG A 64 6.11 11.15 -4.39
C ARG A 64 4.96 11.65 -5.26
N ALA A 65 4.44 10.80 -6.15
CA ALA A 65 3.32 11.14 -7.02
C ALA A 65 1.99 11.22 -6.26
N TRP A 66 1.70 10.22 -5.42
CA TRP A 66 0.41 10.08 -4.74
C TRP A 66 0.31 10.84 -3.41
N LYS A 67 1.44 11.13 -2.75
CA LYS A 67 1.53 11.93 -1.51
C LYS A 67 0.63 11.47 -0.35
N VAL A 68 0.25 10.20 -0.32
CA VAL A 68 -0.45 9.54 0.79
C VAL A 68 0.49 8.57 1.50
N PRO A 69 0.14 8.09 2.71
CA PRO A 69 0.86 7.00 3.36
C PRO A 69 0.88 5.72 2.50
N TRP A 70 2.00 5.01 2.50
CA TRP A 70 2.14 3.70 1.86
C TRP A 70 2.42 2.65 2.92
N ILE A 71 1.64 1.58 2.91
CA ILE A 71 1.72 0.48 3.86
C ILE A 71 2.28 -0.72 3.13
N ILE A 72 3.49 -1.11 3.49
CA ILE A 72 4.19 -2.23 2.88
C ILE A 72 4.13 -3.41 3.82
N VAL A 73 3.53 -4.49 3.34
CA VAL A 73 3.32 -5.73 4.07
C VAL A 73 4.26 -6.78 3.52
N SER A 74 4.96 -7.50 4.39
CA SER A 74 5.66 -8.73 4.01
C SER A 74 5.40 -9.80 5.07
N ARG A 75 5.95 -11.00 4.87
CA ARG A 75 5.87 -12.07 5.88
C ARG A 75 6.57 -11.70 7.19
N GLU A 76 7.57 -10.83 7.13
CA GLU A 76 8.45 -10.51 8.26
C GLU A 76 8.04 -9.21 8.97
N CYS A 77 7.26 -8.35 8.32
CA CYS A 77 6.95 -7.02 8.85
C CYS A 77 5.70 -6.39 8.22
N VAL A 78 5.23 -5.34 8.88
CA VAL A 78 4.33 -4.35 8.30
C VAL A 78 4.91 -2.99 8.64
N LYS A 79 5.19 -2.17 7.63
CA LYS A 79 5.72 -0.82 7.81
C LYS A 79 4.90 0.18 7.04
N THR A 80 4.86 1.42 7.54
CA THR A 80 4.22 2.52 6.83
C THR A 80 5.22 3.62 6.58
N PHE A 81 5.13 4.21 5.40
CA PHE A 81 6.01 5.28 4.97
C PHE A 81 5.21 6.45 4.44
N GLN A 82 5.72 7.65 4.66
CA GLN A 82 5.15 8.89 4.17
C GLN A 82 6.21 9.65 3.38
N ALA A 83 5.86 10.09 2.16
CA ALA A 83 6.68 11.02 1.40
C ALA A 83 6.40 12.47 1.81
N SER A 84 7.46 13.26 1.89
CA SER A 84 7.45 14.72 1.99
C SER A 84 8.52 15.32 1.08
N ASP A 85 8.59 16.65 1.00
CA ASP A 85 9.60 17.35 0.19
C ASP A 85 11.04 17.09 0.67
N LEU A 86 11.22 16.63 1.92
CA LEU A 86 12.52 16.30 2.50
C LEU A 86 12.94 14.84 2.26
N GLY A 87 12.05 14.00 1.73
CA GLY A 87 12.31 12.58 1.50
C GLY A 87 11.18 11.67 1.97
N VAL A 88 11.50 10.39 2.14
CA VAL A 88 10.56 9.37 2.61
C VAL A 88 10.95 8.96 4.02
N PHE A 89 9.97 8.94 4.92
CA PHE A 89 10.15 8.64 6.33
C PHE A 89 9.24 7.48 6.73
N GLU A 90 9.75 6.56 7.53
CA GLU A 90 8.93 5.55 8.20
C GLU A 90 8.07 6.25 9.27
N VAL A 91 6.77 5.97 9.28
CA VAL A 91 5.81 6.54 10.23
C VAL A 91 5.20 5.43 11.07
N ASP A 92 5.12 5.67 12.38
CA ASP A 92 4.51 4.73 13.30
C ASP A 92 2.99 4.82 13.14
N VAL A 93 2.36 3.69 12.83
CA VAL A 93 0.92 3.65 12.61
C VAL A 93 0.23 3.56 13.96
N ASN A 94 -0.58 4.58 14.27
CA ASN A 94 -1.36 4.65 15.49
C ASN A 94 -2.05 3.29 15.79
N SER A 95 -1.95 2.82 17.04
CA SER A 95 -2.25 1.42 17.43
C SER A 95 -3.65 0.92 17.02
N LEU A 96 -4.61 1.82 16.84
CA LEU A 96 -5.96 1.52 16.37
C LEU A 96 -6.03 1.10 14.90
N LEU A 97 -5.19 1.69 14.04
CA LEU A 97 -5.05 1.29 12.63
C LEU A 97 -4.30 -0.04 12.52
N PHE A 98 -3.34 -0.29 13.42
CA PHE A 98 -2.52 -1.50 13.41
C PHE A 98 -3.35 -2.79 13.45
N LYS A 99 -4.43 -2.84 14.24
CA LYS A 99 -5.29 -4.04 14.32
C LYS A 99 -6.05 -4.31 13.02
N LYS A 100 -6.59 -3.26 12.37
CA LYS A 100 -7.23 -3.38 11.05
C LYS A 100 -6.22 -3.76 9.97
N LEU A 101 -5.03 -3.18 10.01
CA LEU A 101 -3.94 -3.47 9.07
C LEU A 101 -3.38 -4.87 9.24
N HIS A 102 -3.34 -5.39 10.47
CA HIS A 102 -2.95 -6.78 10.74
C HIS A 102 -3.93 -7.77 10.09
N ASP A 103 -5.24 -7.58 10.27
CA ASP A 103 -6.25 -8.44 9.63
C ASP A 103 -6.18 -8.36 8.09
N LEU A 104 -5.84 -7.17 7.58
CA LEU A 104 -5.55 -6.93 6.17
C LEU A 104 -4.32 -7.68 5.68
N ALA A 105 -3.21 -7.59 6.43
CA ALA A 105 -1.95 -8.24 6.13
C ALA A 105 -2.13 -9.76 6.09
N VAL A 106 -2.87 -10.32 7.06
CA VAL A 106 -3.24 -11.75 7.06
C VAL A 106 -4.05 -12.14 5.83
N LYS A 107 -4.92 -11.27 5.31
CA LYS A 107 -5.69 -11.53 4.08
C LYS A 107 -4.82 -11.43 2.81
N LEU A 108 -3.86 -10.50 2.79
CA LEU A 108 -2.98 -10.23 1.65
C LEU A 108 -1.85 -11.27 1.50
N LEU A 109 -1.42 -11.89 2.60
CA LEU A 109 -0.34 -12.88 2.62
C LEU A 109 -0.81 -14.34 2.50
N LYS A 110 -2.13 -14.59 2.53
CA LYS A 110 -2.75 -15.89 2.19
C LYS A 110 -2.94 -16.00 0.69
#